data_AF-A0A543AP02-F1
#
_entry.id   AF-A0A543AP02-F1
#
_cell.length_a   1.000
_cell.length_b   1.000
_cell.length_c   1.000
_cell.angle_alpha   90.00
_cell.angle_beta   90.00
_cell.angle_gamma   90.00
#
_symmetry.space_group_name_H-M   'P 1'
#
loop_
_entity.id
_entity.type
_entity.pdbx_description
1 polymer ?
#
loop_
_entity_poly.entity_id
_entity_poly.type
_entity_poly.pdbx_seq_one_letter_code
_entity_poly.pdbx_strand_id
1 'polypeptide(L)'
;MARRRNKTPTRTQTVVTLLIMFGGLLLMTWAFTDPWRDAQNFTWVECEVMSAKTQRGGRNSSVPWYVAVETRDCGTVVYRVGTSQDNVEGVAAQFEPGPYEFKFGAVSQRRAQGGTLLGHAADAKDFRRLPTEENRAVSDVQ
;
A
#
# COMPACT_ATOMS: atom_id res chain seq x y z
N MET A 1 33.30 -33.80 -39.95
CA MET A 1 33.09 -33.06 -38.68
C MET A 1 33.15 -31.56 -38.98
N ALA A 2 32.02 -30.84 -38.88
CA ALA A 2 31.96 -29.41 -39.21
C ALA A 2 32.57 -28.57 -38.07
N ARG A 3 33.68 -27.87 -38.35
CA ARG A 3 34.32 -26.92 -37.44
C ARG A 3 33.36 -25.74 -37.24
N ARG A 4 32.75 -25.59 -36.06
CA ARG A 4 32.06 -24.34 -35.66
C ARG A 4 33.12 -23.23 -35.65
N ARG A 5 33.09 -22.39 -36.68
CA ARG A 5 33.90 -21.18 -36.75
C ARG A 5 33.31 -20.21 -35.74
N ASN A 6 33.89 -20.14 -34.55
CA ASN A 6 33.54 -19.10 -33.57
C ASN A 6 33.89 -17.75 -34.22
N LYS A 7 32.86 -17.04 -34.72
CA LYS A 7 33.01 -15.67 -35.18
C LYS A 7 33.44 -14.86 -33.96
N THR A 8 34.64 -14.30 -34.00
CA THR A 8 35.07 -13.27 -33.06
C THR A 8 34.02 -12.14 -33.12
N PRO A 9 33.40 -11.78 -31.99
CA PRO A 9 32.40 -10.73 -31.98
C PRO A 9 33.05 -9.44 -32.48
N THR A 10 32.44 -8.83 -33.49
CA THR A 10 32.89 -7.55 -34.02
C THR A 10 32.72 -6.48 -32.96
N ARG A 11 33.56 -5.44 -33.00
CA ARG A 11 33.57 -4.34 -32.02
C ARG A 11 32.17 -3.70 -31.83
N THR A 12 31.37 -3.66 -32.89
CA THR A 12 29.97 -3.25 -32.88
C THR A 12 29.05 -4.21 -32.11
N GLN A 13 29.27 -5.52 -32.22
CA GLN A 13 28.49 -6.53 -31.48
C GLN A 13 28.76 -6.43 -29.97
N THR A 14 29.99 -6.13 -29.57
CA THR A 14 30.37 -5.92 -28.16
C THR A 14 29.74 -4.66 -27.57
N VAL A 15 29.69 -3.56 -28.33
CA VAL A 15 29.06 -2.30 -27.89
C VAL A 15 27.55 -2.47 -27.74
N VAL A 16 26.89 -3.16 -28.69
CA VAL A 16 25.44 -3.41 -28.62
C VAL A 16 25.07 -4.30 -27.44
N THR A 17 25.85 -5.35 -27.16
CA THR A 17 25.62 -6.20 -25.98
C THR A 17 25.84 -5.44 -24.67
N LEU A 18 26.83 -4.56 -24.60
CA LEU A 18 27.04 -3.68 -23.45
C LEU A 18 25.87 -2.72 -23.23
N LEU A 19 25.35 -2.09 -24.29
CA LEU A 19 24.20 -1.19 -24.21
C LEU A 19 22.93 -1.92 -23.76
N ILE A 20 22.68 -3.13 -24.25
CA ILE A 20 21.54 -3.94 -23.84
C ILE A 20 21.68 -4.38 -22.38
N MET A 21 22.87 -4.81 -21.96
CA MET A 21 23.12 -5.14 -20.55
C MET A 21 22.91 -3.93 -19.65
N PHE A 22 23.46 -2.77 -20.02
CA PHE A 22 23.37 -1.55 -19.22
C PHE A 22 21.94 -1.03 -19.16
N GLY A 23 21.22 -1.05 -20.28
CA GLY A 23 19.80 -0.72 -20.36
C GLY A 23 18.94 -1.68 -19.54
N GLY A 24 19.23 -2.99 -19.60
CA GLY A 24 18.58 -4.00 -18.77
C GLY A 24 18.83 -3.80 -17.28
N LEU A 25 20.07 -3.45 -16.90
CA LEU A 25 20.44 -3.18 -15.51
C LEU A 25 19.76 -1.90 -14.99
N LEU A 26 19.64 -0.88 -15.83
CA LEU A 26 18.90 0.35 -15.51
C LEU A 26 17.41 0.06 -15.34
N LEU A 27 16.80 -0.70 -16.24
CA LEU A 27 15.39 -1.10 -16.11
C LEU A 27 15.14 -1.94 -14.85
N MET A 28 16.08 -2.84 -14.51
CA MET A 28 15.97 -3.67 -13.32
C MET A 28 16.11 -2.85 -12.03
N THR A 29 17.05 -1.91 -11.98
CA THR A 29 17.18 -0.99 -10.83
C THR A 29 16.00 -0.04 -10.71
N TRP A 30 15.41 0.40 -11.82
CA TRP A 30 14.17 1.19 -11.81
C TRP A 30 12.99 0.36 -11.23
N ALA A 31 12.75 -0.84 -11.78
CA ALA A 31 11.66 -1.70 -11.31
C ALA A 31 11.80 -2.16 -9.84
N PHE A 32 13.04 -2.28 -9.33
CA PHE A 32 13.30 -2.65 -7.94
C PHE A 32 13.31 -1.46 -6.96
N THR A 33 13.39 -0.22 -7.43
CA THR A 33 13.34 0.96 -6.55
C THR A 33 11.91 1.41 -6.25
N ASP A 34 10.93 1.09 -7.10
CA ASP A 34 9.51 1.39 -6.86
C ASP A 34 8.98 0.80 -5.52
N PRO A 35 9.14 -0.51 -5.22
CA PRO A 35 8.66 -1.08 -3.96
C PRO A 35 9.30 -0.47 -2.71
N TRP A 36 10.55 0.00 -2.82
CA TRP A 36 11.25 0.64 -1.71
C TRP A 36 10.79 2.10 -1.52
N ARG A 37 10.46 2.80 -2.61
CA ARG A 37 9.85 4.14 -2.54
C ARG A 37 8.41 4.09 -2.02
N ASP A 38 7.69 3.00 -2.30
CA ASP A 38 6.36 2.74 -1.74
C ASP A 38 6.35 2.63 -0.20
N ALA A 39 7.48 2.22 0.40
CA ALA A 39 7.65 2.14 1.85
C ALA A 39 8.01 3.47 2.52
N GLN A 40 8.31 4.54 1.77
CA GLN A 40 8.68 5.84 2.33
C GLN A 40 7.66 6.95 2.08
N ASN A 41 6.86 6.86 1.00
CA ASN A 41 5.82 7.86 0.71
C ASN A 41 4.50 7.48 1.39
N PHE A 42 4.42 7.75 2.68
CA PHE A 42 3.17 7.63 3.42
C PHE A 42 2.39 8.94 3.36
N THR A 43 1.13 8.85 2.93
CA THR A 43 0.24 10.02 2.88
C THR A 43 -0.96 9.79 3.79
N TRP A 44 -1.37 10.85 4.49
CA TRP A 44 -2.59 10.87 5.27
C TRP A 44 -3.77 11.23 4.37
N VAL A 45 -4.83 10.44 4.46
CA VAL A 45 -6.07 10.66 3.70
C VAL A 45 -7.23 10.64 4.69
N GLU A 46 -8.04 11.69 4.66
CA GLU A 46 -9.26 11.81 5.45
C GLU A 46 -10.36 10.94 4.83
N CYS A 47 -10.99 10.11 5.66
CA CYS A 47 -12.06 9.20 5.28
C CYS A 47 -13.10 9.18 6.41
N GLU A 48 -14.38 9.24 6.06
CA GLU A 48 -15.44 9.08 7.06
C GLU A 48 -15.69 7.59 7.33
N VAL A 49 -15.36 7.15 8.55
CA VAL A 49 -15.60 5.79 9.02
C VAL A 49 -17.08 5.60 9.32
N MET A 50 -17.67 4.54 8.78
CA MET A 50 -19.06 4.17 9.02
C MET A 50 -19.17 2.97 9.96
N SER A 51 -18.35 1.95 9.76
CA SER A 51 -18.33 0.77 10.62
C SER A 51 -16.97 0.06 10.55
N ALA A 52 -16.68 -0.77 11.55
CA ALA A 52 -15.53 -1.66 11.52
C ALA A 52 -15.93 -3.09 11.90
N LYS A 53 -15.37 -4.06 11.19
CA LYS A 53 -15.64 -5.49 11.39
C LYS A 53 -14.34 -6.26 11.50
N THR A 54 -14.29 -7.22 12.41
CA THR A 54 -13.17 -8.15 12.47
C THR A 54 -13.28 -9.16 11.33
N GLN A 55 -12.14 -9.49 10.74
CA GLN A 55 -12.05 -10.45 9.66
C GLN A 55 -10.87 -11.39 9.88
N ARG A 56 -11.06 -12.66 9.51
CA ARG A 56 -10.02 -13.68 9.59
C ARG A 56 -9.38 -13.87 8.23
N GLY A 57 -8.06 -13.76 8.18
CA GLY A 57 -7.24 -14.12 7.04
C GLY A 57 -7.31 -15.62 6.75
N GLY A 58 -6.99 -16.00 5.51
CA GLY A 58 -6.92 -17.40 5.12
C GLY A 58 -5.87 -18.18 5.94
N ARG A 59 -5.98 -19.51 5.94
CA ARG A 59 -5.14 -20.44 6.73
C ARG A 59 -3.63 -20.33 6.48
N ASN A 60 -3.22 -19.76 5.34
CA ASN A 60 -1.82 -19.53 4.96
C ASN A 60 -1.41 -18.03 4.97
N SER A 61 -2.21 -17.16 5.58
CA SER A 61 -1.91 -15.72 5.61
C SER A 61 -0.89 -15.37 6.69
N SER A 62 0.08 -14.51 6.35
CA SER A 62 1.03 -13.94 7.32
C SER A 62 0.35 -13.08 8.39
N VAL A 63 -0.89 -12.63 8.14
CA VAL A 63 -1.71 -11.90 9.11
C VAL A 63 -3.06 -12.61 9.24
N PRO A 64 -3.26 -13.42 10.29
CA PRO A 64 -4.46 -14.26 10.43
C PRO A 64 -5.71 -13.47 10.84
N TRP A 65 -5.57 -12.27 11.40
CA TRP A 65 -6.68 -11.44 11.85
C TRP A 65 -6.45 -9.98 11.50
N TYR A 66 -7.47 -9.31 10.98
CA TYR A 66 -7.42 -7.91 10.56
C TYR A 66 -8.76 -7.22 10.77
N VAL A 67 -8.75 -5.90 10.81
CA VAL A 67 -9.97 -5.07 10.91
C VAL A 67 -10.29 -4.52 9.54
N ALA A 68 -11.50 -4.78 9.05
CA ALA A 68 -12.05 -4.16 7.85
C ALA A 68 -12.93 -2.97 8.28
N VAL A 69 -12.43 -1.77 8.00
CA VAL A 69 -13.11 -0.50 8.26
C VAL A 69 -13.85 -0.09 7.00
N GLU A 70 -15.17 -0.04 7.06
CA GLU A 70 -16.02 0.49 6.00
C GLU A 70 -16.03 2.01 6.11
N THR A 71 -15.59 2.68 5.05
CA THR A 71 -15.64 4.14 4.96
C THR A 71 -16.59 4.58 3.84
N ARG A 72 -17.15 5.79 3.98
CA ARG A 72 -18.04 6.37 2.98
C ARG A 72 -17.29 6.77 1.71
N ASP A 73 -16.13 7.39 1.87
CA ASP A 73 -15.46 8.09 0.77
C ASP A 73 -14.29 7.32 0.16
N CYS A 74 -13.60 6.51 0.98
CA CYS A 74 -12.36 5.82 0.60
C CYS A 74 -12.55 4.32 0.32
N GLY A 75 -13.79 3.81 0.40
CA GLY A 75 -14.12 2.39 0.30
C GLY A 75 -13.74 1.59 1.55
N THR A 76 -13.50 0.28 1.40
CA THR A 76 -13.08 -0.55 2.53
C THR A 76 -11.57 -0.40 2.79
N VAL A 77 -11.25 0.02 4.01
CA VAL A 77 -9.88 0.13 4.53
C VAL A 77 -9.58 -1.10 5.39
N VAL A 78 -8.42 -1.70 5.22
CA VAL A 78 -7.96 -2.84 6.02
C VAL A 78 -6.82 -2.41 6.92
N TYR A 79 -7.00 -2.63 8.22
CA TYR A 79 -5.99 -2.37 9.24
C TYR A 79 -5.46 -3.68 9.82
N ARG A 80 -4.15 -3.89 9.70
CA ARG A 80 -3.43 -5.12 10.07
C ARG A 80 -2.36 -4.93 11.14
N VAL A 81 -2.04 -3.67 11.44
CA VAL A 81 -0.87 -3.35 12.26
C VAL A 81 -1.20 -3.64 13.72
N GLY A 82 -0.45 -4.56 14.32
CA GLY A 82 -0.64 -4.95 15.72
C GLY A 82 -1.89 -5.77 16.00
N THR A 83 -2.58 -6.30 14.99
CA THR A 83 -3.77 -7.14 15.18
C THR A 83 -3.41 -8.62 15.34
N SER A 84 -3.95 -9.25 16.38
CA SER A 84 -3.85 -10.65 16.73
C SER A 84 -5.25 -11.21 17.02
N GLN A 85 -5.36 -12.53 17.19
CA GLN A 85 -6.65 -13.16 17.52
C GLN A 85 -7.28 -12.59 18.79
N ASP A 86 -6.46 -12.27 19.78
CA ASP A 86 -6.93 -11.90 21.11
C ASP A 86 -7.29 -10.42 21.24
N ASN A 87 -6.78 -9.56 20.34
CA ASN A 87 -7.00 -8.12 20.41
C ASN A 87 -7.79 -7.53 19.24
N VAL A 88 -8.05 -8.28 18.16
CA VAL A 88 -8.67 -7.75 16.93
C VAL A 88 -10.06 -7.15 17.20
N GLU A 89 -10.82 -7.73 18.14
CA GLU A 89 -12.11 -7.19 18.58
C GLU A 89 -11.95 -5.84 19.29
N GLY A 90 -10.97 -5.73 20.18
CA GLY A 90 -10.65 -4.46 20.87
C GLY A 90 -10.10 -3.39 19.93
N VAL A 91 -9.39 -3.77 18.87
CA VAL A 91 -8.95 -2.82 17.83
C VAL A 91 -10.13 -2.38 16.96
N ALA A 92 -11.02 -3.30 16.57
CA ALA A 92 -12.23 -2.95 15.81
C ALA A 92 -13.16 -2.02 16.59
N ALA A 93 -13.28 -2.21 17.91
CA ALA A 93 -14.10 -1.38 18.78
C ALA A 93 -13.61 0.07 18.91
N GLN A 94 -12.35 0.38 18.56
CA GLN A 94 -11.81 1.75 18.58
C GLN A 94 -12.27 2.58 17.38
N PHE A 95 -12.78 1.94 16.33
CA PHE A 95 -13.27 2.60 15.13
C PHE A 95 -14.76 2.91 15.29
N GLU A 96 -15.05 3.97 16.04
CA GLU A 96 -16.38 4.56 16.07
C GLU A 96 -16.69 5.26 14.75
N PRO A 97 -17.97 5.39 14.37
CA PRO A 97 -18.35 6.21 13.22
C PRO A 97 -17.86 7.66 13.38
N GLY A 98 -17.30 8.24 12.32
CA GLY A 98 -16.81 9.62 12.33
C GLY A 98 -15.59 9.87 11.41
N PRO A 99 -15.01 11.07 11.45
CA PRO A 99 -13.88 11.43 10.59
C PRO A 99 -12.56 10.86 11.12
N TYR A 100 -11.84 10.13 10.26
CA TYR A 100 -10.51 9.60 10.55
C TYR A 100 -9.55 9.94 9.41
N GLU A 101 -8.28 10.12 9.75
CA GLU A 101 -7.22 10.08 8.76
C GLU A 101 -6.49 8.75 8.82
N PHE A 102 -6.36 8.11 7.67
CA PHE A 102 -5.61 6.88 7.49
C PHE A 102 -4.31 7.17 6.75
N LYS A 103 -3.23 6.56 7.23
CA LYS A 103 -1.93 6.63 6.60
C LYS A 103 -1.79 5.47 5.61
N PHE A 104 -1.79 5.79 4.32
CA PHE A 104 -1.63 4.82 3.25
C PHE A 104 -0.21 4.88 2.66
N GLY A 105 0.31 3.71 2.26
CA GLY A 105 1.43 3.66 1.30
C GLY A 105 0.94 3.94 -0.12
N ALA A 106 1.83 4.34 -1.02
CA ALA A 106 1.47 4.81 -2.37
C ALA A 106 0.59 3.83 -3.19
N VAL A 107 0.78 2.52 -3.02
CA VAL A 107 -0.08 1.50 -3.67
C VAL A 107 -1.50 1.48 -3.07
N SER A 108 -1.64 1.60 -1.75
CA SER A 108 -2.94 1.70 -1.08
C SER A 108 -3.64 3.03 -1.38
N GLN A 109 -2.87 4.12 -1.55
CA GLN A 109 -3.37 5.44 -1.92
C GLN A 109 -4.08 5.42 -3.28
N ARG A 110 -3.45 4.83 -4.31
CA ARG A 110 -4.10 4.71 -5.64
C ARG A 110 -5.41 3.92 -5.58
N ARG A 111 -5.55 2.99 -4.63
CA ARG A 111 -6.80 2.24 -4.43
C ARG A 111 -7.86 3.07 -3.71
N ALA A 112 -7.47 3.79 -2.65
CA ALA A 112 -8.37 4.70 -1.93
C ALA A 112 -8.88 5.85 -2.83
N GLN A 113 -8.09 6.28 -3.81
CA GLN A 113 -8.46 7.29 -4.81
C GLN A 113 -9.20 6.71 -6.04
N GLY A 114 -9.67 5.45 -6.00
CA GLY A 114 -10.50 4.86 -7.05
C GLY A 114 -9.77 4.35 -8.30
N GLY A 115 -8.44 4.22 -8.26
CA GLY A 115 -7.60 3.91 -9.42
C GLY A 115 -7.47 2.43 -9.81
N THR A 116 -8.16 1.50 -9.15
CA THR A 116 -8.07 0.06 -9.51
C THR A 116 -9.44 -0.61 -9.66
N LEU A 117 -9.67 -1.14 -10.86
CA LEU A 117 -10.85 -1.90 -11.29
C LEU A 117 -11.04 -3.25 -10.53
N LEU A 118 -10.12 -3.60 -9.64
CA LEU A 118 -10.12 -4.82 -8.83
C LEU A 118 -10.31 -4.39 -7.38
N GLY A 119 -11.42 -4.80 -6.75
CA GLY A 119 -11.87 -4.43 -5.40
C GLY A 119 -10.95 -4.88 -4.25
N HIS A 120 -9.68 -4.50 -4.30
CA HIS A 120 -8.71 -4.74 -3.25
C HIS A 120 -8.77 -3.58 -2.25
N ALA A 121 -9.10 -3.90 -1.00
CA ALA A 121 -9.17 -2.95 0.10
C ALA A 121 -7.84 -2.19 0.31
N ALA A 122 -7.92 -0.92 0.71
CA ALA A 122 -6.74 -0.10 0.98
C ALA A 122 -6.11 -0.50 2.33
N ASP A 123 -4.84 -0.90 2.35
CA ASP A 123 -4.15 -1.29 3.58
C ASP A 123 -3.61 -0.05 4.29
N ALA A 124 -4.17 0.28 5.46
CA ALA A 124 -3.74 1.39 6.30
C ALA A 124 -2.60 0.96 7.23
N LYS A 125 -1.58 1.80 7.35
CA LYS A 125 -0.42 1.60 8.22
C LYS A 125 -0.56 2.28 9.58
N ASP A 126 -1.36 3.33 9.63
CA ASP A 126 -1.60 4.13 10.83
C ASP A 126 -2.96 4.82 10.69
N PHE A 127 -3.54 5.23 11.81
CA PHE A 127 -4.80 5.96 11.83
C PHE A 127 -4.82 6.98 12.97
N ARG A 128 -5.53 8.09 12.75
CA ARG A 128 -5.84 9.05 13.80
C ARG A 128 -7.25 9.56 13.65
N ARG A 129 -7.97 9.68 14.76
CA ARG A 129 -9.31 10.28 14.77
C ARG A 129 -9.17 11.78 14.62
N LEU A 130 -9.96 12.38 13.73
CA LEU A 130 -10.03 13.83 13.63
C LEU A 130 -11.06 14.38 14.63
N PRO A 131 -10.86 15.61 15.13
CA PRO A 131 -11.91 16.28 15.89
C PRO A 131 -13.13 16.46 14.99
N THR A 132 -14.30 16.05 15.48
CA THR A 132 -15.60 16.35 14.87
C THR A 132 -15.74 17.86 14.66
N GLU A 133 -16.45 18.31 13.62
CA GLU A 133 -16.60 19.74 13.32
C GLU A 133 -17.05 20.59 14.52
N GLU A 134 -17.88 20.02 15.41
CA GLU A 134 -18.30 20.61 16.67
C GLU A 134 -17.11 20.98 17.60
N ASN A 135 -16.05 20.18 17.61
CA ASN A 135 -14.84 20.41 18.39
C ASN A 135 -13.82 21.30 17.67
N ARG A 136 -13.82 21.36 16.32
CA ARG A 136 -12.97 22.32 15.58
C ARG A 136 -13.40 23.76 15.84
N ALA A 137 -14.71 24.02 15.87
CA ALA A 137 -15.24 25.36 16.14
C ALA A 137 -14.86 25.90 17.53
N VAL A 138 -14.63 25.02 18.51
CA VAL A 138 -14.23 25.41 19.88
C VAL A 138 -12.72 25.69 19.97
N SER A 139 -11.90 25.02 19.17
CA SER A 139 -10.44 25.17 19.23
C SER A 139 -9.90 26.41 18.50
N ASP A 140 -10.67 27.00 17.58
CA ASP A 140 -10.30 28.25 16.87
C ASP A 140 -10.68 29.53 17.65
N VAL A 141 -11.36 29.40 18.79
CA VAL A 141 -11.84 30.53 19.61
C VAL A 141 -10.96 30.79 20.84
N GLN A 142 -9.85 30.04 21.00
CA GLN A 142 -8.97 30.13 22.17
C GLN A 142 -7.55 30.56 21.78
#